data_AF-A0A244ECE9-F1
#
_entry.id   AF-A0A244ECE9-F1
#
_cell.length_a   1.000
_cell.length_b   1.000
_cell.length_c   1.000
_cell.angle_alpha   90.00
_cell.angle_beta   90.00
_cell.angle_gamma   90.00
#
_symmetry.space_group_name_H-M   'P 1'
#
loop_
_entity.id
_entity.type
_entity.pdbx_description
1 polymer ?
#
loop_
_entity_poly.entity_id
_entity_poly.type
_entity_poly.pdbx_seq_one_letter_code
_entity_poly.pdbx_strand_id
1 'polypeptide(L)'
;MIEVDEKEMIAGYQRHADYTRKTMELGERERQAFDVVQQRLSEGLENYAQQAVKARNAIVKLAQLKTDAELAQLAASDPNAYVIEDARRRAIQATLEEIDSDMREAVQQHQERAKGEEAKAFSAAWGVLGQNGINKEKLAGIFGDIAKLYGIEKERFAVVKDPRLVLIMRDAAELHKLREKAKGVRQKVPQGERVSKQVEQRFKTGRARTSDLTSFLMKNPKL
;
A
#
# COMPACT_ATOMS: atom_id res chain seq x y z
N MET A 1 35.48 -1.91 -35.50
CA MET A 1 34.80 -2.80 -34.52
C MET A 1 35.49 -2.57 -33.20
N ILE A 2 34.79 -2.08 -32.19
CA ILE A 2 35.36 -1.85 -30.86
C ILE A 2 35.21 -3.18 -30.12
N GLU A 3 36.29 -3.97 -30.07
CA GLU A 3 36.38 -5.12 -29.17
C GLU A 3 36.53 -4.57 -27.75
N VAL A 4 35.45 -4.65 -26.98
CA VAL A 4 35.48 -4.40 -25.53
C VAL A 4 36.02 -5.67 -24.89
N ASP A 5 37.13 -5.56 -24.17
CA ASP A 5 37.78 -6.68 -23.47
C ASP A 5 36.78 -7.30 -22.47
N GLU A 6 36.64 -8.64 -22.45
CA GLU A 6 35.60 -9.35 -21.67
C GLU A 6 35.65 -8.99 -20.18
N LYS A 7 36.82 -8.61 -19.67
CA LYS A 7 37.03 -8.10 -18.31
C LYS A 7 36.36 -6.76 -18.06
N GLU A 8 36.37 -5.84 -19.02
CA GLU A 8 35.68 -4.54 -18.91
C GLU A 8 34.16 -4.71 -18.97
N MET A 9 33.66 -5.69 -19.73
CA MET A 9 32.23 -6.00 -19.79
C MET A 9 31.72 -6.58 -18.46
N ILE A 10 32.48 -7.51 -17.84
CA ILE A 10 32.15 -8.08 -16.51
C ILE A 10 32.26 -7.01 -15.42
N ALA A 11 33.29 -6.17 -15.46
CA ALA A 11 33.47 -5.08 -14.50
C ALA A 11 32.36 -4.00 -14.62
N GLY A 12 31.90 -3.71 -15.85
CA GLY A 12 30.75 -2.85 -16.11
C GLY A 12 29.45 -3.41 -15.51
N TYR A 13 29.16 -4.69 -15.75
CA TYR A 13 28.00 -5.37 -15.17
C TYR A 13 28.02 -5.40 -13.64
N GLN A 14 29.18 -5.67 -13.03
CA GLN A 14 29.34 -5.65 -11.57
C GLN A 14 29.11 -4.24 -10.99
N ARG A 15 29.66 -3.20 -11.64
CA ARG A 15 29.43 -1.81 -11.24
C ARG A 15 27.95 -1.43 -11.37
N HIS A 16 27.28 -1.78 -12.47
CA HIS A 16 25.86 -1.50 -12.65
C HIS A 16 24.97 -2.24 -11.63
N ALA A 17 25.29 -3.50 -11.32
CA ALA A 17 24.62 -4.26 -10.27
C ALA A 17 24.81 -3.61 -8.89
N ASP A 18 26.01 -3.13 -8.57
CA ASP A 18 26.31 -2.43 -7.32
C ASP A 18 25.64 -1.05 -7.23
N TYR A 19 25.61 -0.28 -8.33
CA TYR A 19 24.88 0.99 -8.37
C TYR A 19 23.37 0.78 -8.19
N THR A 20 22.81 -0.24 -8.85
CA THR A 20 21.39 -0.58 -8.69
C THR A 20 21.11 -1.03 -7.26
N ARG A 21 21.98 -1.85 -6.66
CA ARG A 21 21.84 -2.27 -5.25
C ARG A 21 21.93 -1.09 -4.28
N LYS A 22 22.93 -0.22 -4.43
CA LYS A 22 23.11 0.97 -3.56
C LYS A 22 21.98 1.98 -3.69
N THR A 23 21.43 2.16 -4.89
CA THR A 23 20.28 3.06 -5.08
C THR A 23 19.00 2.48 -4.48
N MET A 24 18.79 1.16 -4.58
CA MET A 24 17.70 0.48 -3.88
C MET A 24 17.87 0.55 -2.34
N GLU A 25 19.08 0.26 -1.83
CA GLU A 25 19.41 0.38 -0.40
C GLU A 25 19.24 1.81 0.11
N LEU A 26 19.61 2.82 -0.69
CA LEU A 26 19.39 4.23 -0.35
C LEU A 26 17.89 4.53 -0.23
N GLY A 27 17.09 4.08 -1.20
CA GLY A 27 15.64 4.26 -1.17
C GLY A 27 14.95 3.51 -0.01
N GLU A 28 15.45 2.34 0.37
CA GLU A 28 14.98 1.61 1.56
C GLU A 28 15.35 2.34 2.85
N ARG A 29 16.59 2.84 2.94
CA ARG A 29 17.06 3.62 4.10
C ARG A 29 16.28 4.91 4.28
N GLU A 30 15.96 5.61 3.20
CA GLU A 30 15.12 6.82 3.23
C GLU A 30 13.70 6.53 3.72
N ARG A 31 13.09 5.43 3.25
CA ARG A 31 11.76 5.01 3.76
C ARG A 31 11.80 4.65 5.24
N GLN A 32 12.78 3.86 5.66
CA GLN A 32 12.95 3.52 7.07
C GLN A 32 13.17 4.77 7.94
N ALA A 33 13.95 5.74 7.45
CA ALA A 33 14.13 7.01 8.15
C ALA A 33 12.82 7.80 8.27
N PHE A 34 12.00 7.83 7.20
CA PHE A 34 10.69 8.46 7.22
C PHE A 34 9.74 7.78 8.20
N ASP A 35 9.66 6.45 8.18
CA ASP A 35 8.81 5.66 9.09
C ASP A 35 9.20 5.88 10.55
N VAL A 36 10.52 5.91 10.85
CA VAL A 36 11.04 6.20 12.19
C VAL A 36 10.66 7.62 12.61
N VAL A 37 10.79 8.62 11.73
CA VAL A 37 10.40 10.00 12.05
C VAL A 37 8.90 10.09 12.35
N GLN A 38 8.06 9.43 11.55
CA GLN A 38 6.63 9.41 11.75
C GLN A 38 6.25 8.73 13.08
N GLN A 39 6.89 7.60 13.39
CA GLN A 39 6.70 6.91 14.66
C GLN A 39 7.15 7.77 15.85
N ARG A 40 8.32 8.41 15.76
CA ARG A 40 8.83 9.31 16.81
C ARG A 40 7.92 10.51 17.03
N LEU A 41 7.33 11.04 15.96
CA LEU A 41 6.36 12.12 16.04
C LEU A 41 5.09 11.66 16.77
N SER A 42 4.55 10.48 16.43
CA SER A 42 3.38 9.94 17.14
C SER A 42 3.67 9.64 18.61
N GLU A 43 4.83 9.05 18.92
CA GLU A 43 5.29 8.82 20.30
C GLU A 43 5.44 10.14 21.06
N GLY A 44 5.99 11.17 20.41
CA GLY A 44 6.15 12.50 20.99
C GLY A 44 4.82 13.15 21.37
N LEU A 45 3.81 13.03 20.52
CA LEU A 45 2.47 13.54 20.79
C LEU A 45 1.76 12.79 21.91
N GLU A 46 1.89 11.46 21.95
CA GLU A 46 1.33 10.67 23.04
C GLU A 46 2.01 11.01 24.37
N ASN A 47 3.34 11.13 24.38
CA ASN A 47 4.10 11.56 25.55
C ASN A 47 3.69 12.97 26.01
N TYR A 48 3.51 13.90 25.07
CA TYR A 48 3.03 15.25 25.37
C TYR A 48 1.63 15.21 26.01
N ALA A 49 0.68 14.48 25.43
CA ALA A 49 -0.67 14.35 25.99
C ALA A 49 -0.65 13.74 27.40
N GLN A 50 0.16 12.70 27.61
CA GLN A 50 0.34 12.10 28.94
C GLN A 50 0.95 13.08 29.94
N GLN A 51 1.95 13.87 29.53
CA GLN A 51 2.56 14.90 30.38
C GLN A 51 1.58 16.03 30.70
N ALA A 52 0.78 16.48 29.74
CA ALA A 52 -0.26 17.48 29.94
C ALA A 52 -1.29 17.00 30.97
N VAL A 53 -1.77 15.76 30.85
CA VAL A 53 -2.68 15.14 31.84
C VAL A 53 -2.04 15.06 33.23
N LYS A 54 -0.75 14.69 33.32
CA LYS A 54 -0.02 14.67 34.60
C LYS A 54 0.11 16.06 35.20
N ALA A 55 0.46 17.07 34.40
CA ALA A 55 0.58 18.45 34.83
C ALA A 55 -0.75 19.00 35.33
N ARG A 56 -1.83 18.79 34.57
CA ARG A 56 -3.20 19.12 34.95
C ARG A 56 -3.58 18.50 36.30
N ASN A 57 -3.33 17.21 36.47
CA ASN A 57 -3.63 16.51 37.72
C ASN A 57 -2.77 17.00 38.90
N ALA A 58 -1.51 17.36 38.65
CA ALA A 58 -0.63 17.95 39.66
C ALA A 58 -1.13 19.34 40.10
N ILE A 59 -1.55 20.18 39.16
CA ILE A 59 -2.15 21.49 39.45
C ILE A 59 -3.40 21.31 40.31
N VAL A 60 -4.32 20.42 39.92
CA VAL A 60 -5.55 20.16 40.71
C VAL A 60 -5.22 19.67 42.13
N LYS A 61 -4.22 18.79 42.29
CA LYS A 61 -3.82 18.28 43.61
C LYS A 61 -3.15 19.36 44.48
N LEU A 62 -2.29 20.18 43.89
CA LEU A 62 -1.55 21.25 44.61
C LEU A 62 -2.43 22.47 44.90
N ALA A 63 -3.45 22.71 44.07
CA ALA A 63 -4.31 23.87 44.17
C ALA A 63 -5.08 23.93 45.50
N GLN A 64 -5.42 22.78 46.09
CA GLN A 64 -6.17 22.66 47.36
C GLN A 64 -7.30 23.70 47.47
N LEU A 65 -8.10 23.81 46.41
CA LEU A 65 -9.14 24.83 46.31
C LEU A 65 -10.16 24.65 47.44
N LYS A 66 -10.50 25.76 48.09
CA LYS A 66 -11.62 25.80 49.03
C LYS A 66 -12.90 25.40 48.31
N THR A 67 -13.72 24.61 49.00
CA THR A 67 -15.05 24.23 48.54
C THR A 67 -15.96 25.46 48.47
N ASP A 68 -17.06 25.36 47.70
CA ASP A 68 -18.02 26.46 47.60
C ASP A 68 -18.63 26.83 48.97
N ALA A 69 -18.77 25.85 49.89
CA ALA A 69 -19.25 26.10 51.26
C ALA A 69 -18.23 26.90 52.10
N GLU A 70 -16.95 26.58 51.99
CA GLU A 70 -15.88 27.32 52.67
C GLU A 70 -15.72 28.73 52.11
N LEU A 71 -15.88 28.89 50.79
CA LEU A 71 -15.90 30.21 50.15
C LEU A 71 -17.10 31.05 50.60
N ALA A 72 -18.28 30.46 50.73
CA ALA A 72 -19.47 31.16 51.24
C ALA A 72 -19.28 31.62 52.70
N GLN A 73 -18.64 30.80 53.53
CA GLN A 73 -18.26 31.20 54.89
C GLN A 73 -17.19 32.29 54.90
N LEU A 74 -16.22 32.22 53.98
CA LEU A 74 -15.17 33.23 53.84
C LEU A 74 -15.76 34.56 53.38
N ALA A 75 -16.72 34.56 52.44
CA ALA A 75 -17.41 35.76 51.99
C ALA A 75 -18.16 36.47 53.12
N ALA A 76 -18.69 35.72 54.08
CA ALA A 76 -19.41 36.27 55.24
C ALA A 76 -18.48 36.70 56.38
N SER A 77 -17.33 36.03 56.56
CA SER A 77 -16.42 36.27 57.70
C SER A 77 -15.24 37.18 57.36
N ASP A 78 -14.69 37.09 56.14
CA ASP A 78 -13.58 37.89 55.64
C ASP A 78 -13.71 38.14 54.12
N PRO A 79 -14.40 39.23 53.72
CA PRO A 79 -14.60 39.57 52.31
C PRO A 79 -13.30 39.79 51.53
N ASN A 80 -12.21 40.26 52.17
CA ASN A 80 -10.94 40.46 51.49
C ASN A 80 -10.26 39.12 51.19
N ALA A 81 -10.24 38.19 52.16
CA ALA A 81 -9.74 36.85 51.92
C ALA A 81 -10.55 36.11 50.84
N TYR A 82 -11.87 36.33 50.79
CA TYR A 82 -12.73 35.78 49.74
C TYR A 82 -12.30 36.24 48.34
N VAL A 83 -12.08 37.55 48.14
CA VAL A 83 -11.67 38.09 46.82
C VAL A 83 -10.35 37.49 46.36
N ILE A 84 -9.39 37.30 47.28
CA ILE A 84 -8.09 36.69 46.99
C ILE A 84 -8.26 35.21 46.56
N GLU A 85 -9.05 34.44 47.28
CA GLU A 85 -9.30 33.03 46.96
C GLU A 85 -10.12 32.84 45.67
N ASP A 86 -11.09 33.70 45.42
CA ASP A 86 -11.84 33.70 44.15
C ASP A 86 -10.92 34.04 42.96
N ALA A 87 -10.07 35.05 43.09
CA ALA A 87 -9.07 35.38 42.08
C ALA A 87 -8.11 34.22 41.82
N ARG A 88 -7.64 33.55 42.88
CA ARG A 88 -6.78 32.36 42.79
C ARG A 88 -7.51 31.21 42.08
N ARG A 89 -8.78 30.96 42.41
CA ARG A 89 -9.59 29.91 41.77
C ARG A 89 -9.73 30.15 40.28
N ARG A 90 -10.05 31.39 39.89
CA ARG A 90 -10.16 31.78 38.46
C ARG A 90 -8.84 31.63 37.73
N ALA A 91 -7.73 32.05 38.33
CA ALA A 91 -6.40 31.89 37.73
C ALA A 91 -6.05 30.42 37.48
N ILE A 92 -6.31 29.55 38.47
CA ILE A 92 -6.07 28.10 38.34
C ILE A 92 -6.97 27.49 37.27
N GLN A 93 -8.26 27.87 37.22
CA GLN A 93 -9.17 27.40 36.19
C GLN A 93 -8.72 27.83 34.79
N ALA A 94 -8.30 29.08 34.61
CA ALA A 94 -7.78 29.58 33.34
C ALA A 94 -6.55 28.78 32.88
N THR A 95 -5.59 28.49 33.78
CA THR A 95 -4.43 27.65 33.45
C THR A 95 -4.81 26.21 33.08
N LEU A 96 -5.81 25.63 33.75
CA LEU A 96 -6.29 24.29 33.41
C LEU A 96 -6.97 24.27 32.03
N GLU A 97 -7.75 25.30 31.71
CA GLU A 97 -8.40 25.45 30.41
C GLU A 97 -7.39 25.65 29.28
N GLU A 98 -6.32 26.40 29.51
CA GLU A 98 -5.20 26.57 28.57
C GLU A 98 -4.55 25.23 28.25
N ILE A 99 -4.18 24.44 29.27
CA ILE A 99 -3.62 23.08 29.09
C ILE A 99 -4.59 22.18 28.31
N ASP A 100 -5.88 22.23 28.65
CA ASP A 100 -6.91 21.41 27.99
C ASP A 100 -7.15 21.87 26.53
N SER A 101 -6.94 23.15 26.21
CA SER A 101 -7.04 23.71 24.86
C SER A 101 -5.83 23.32 24.02
N ASP A 102 -4.62 23.56 24.53
CA ASP A 102 -3.36 23.24 23.84
C ASP A 102 -3.26 21.75 23.49
N MET A 103 -3.66 20.89 24.43
CA MET A 103 -3.72 19.44 24.21
C MET A 103 -4.70 19.09 23.07
N ARG A 104 -5.90 19.70 23.06
CA ARG A 104 -6.90 19.45 22.02
C ARG A 104 -6.42 19.93 20.67
N GLU A 105 -5.83 21.12 20.61
CA GLU A 105 -5.29 21.69 19.37
C GLU A 105 -4.16 20.84 18.81
N ALA A 106 -3.19 20.42 19.64
CA ALA A 106 -2.07 19.58 19.20
C ALA A 106 -2.56 18.24 18.60
N VAL A 107 -3.56 17.61 19.23
CA VAL A 107 -4.16 16.37 18.73
C VAL A 107 -4.93 16.62 17.43
N GLN A 108 -5.74 17.68 17.37
CA GLN A 108 -6.51 18.03 16.18
C GLN A 108 -5.60 18.35 14.98
N GLN A 109 -4.60 19.21 15.16
CA GLN A 109 -3.66 19.57 14.10
C GLN A 109 -2.93 18.34 13.55
N HIS A 110 -2.51 17.41 14.42
CA HIS A 110 -1.88 16.18 13.96
C HIS A 110 -2.85 15.30 13.16
N GLN A 111 -4.09 15.17 13.63
CA GLN A 111 -5.10 14.37 12.94
C GLN A 111 -5.48 14.96 11.58
N GLU A 112 -5.55 16.28 11.47
CA GLU A 112 -5.78 17.00 10.22
C GLU A 112 -4.61 16.85 9.24
N ARG A 113 -3.36 16.96 9.71
CA ARG A 113 -2.18 16.72 8.88
C ARG A 113 -2.15 15.29 8.36
N ALA A 114 -2.40 14.30 9.21
CA ALA A 114 -2.46 12.91 8.81
C ALA A 114 -3.54 12.67 7.73
N LYS A 115 -4.75 13.21 7.91
CA LYS A 115 -5.82 13.15 6.91
C LYS A 115 -5.44 13.87 5.61
N GLY A 116 -4.76 15.01 5.69
CA GLY A 116 -4.32 15.79 4.53
C GLY A 116 -3.22 15.07 3.73
N GLU A 117 -2.26 14.44 4.40
CA GLU A 117 -1.25 13.60 3.76
C GLU A 117 -1.87 12.37 3.09
N GLU A 118 -2.81 11.72 3.77
CA GLU A 118 -3.56 10.59 3.21
C GLU A 118 -4.36 10.99 1.96
N ALA A 119 -5.04 12.13 1.98
CA ALA A 119 -5.78 12.65 0.83
C ALA A 119 -4.85 12.99 -0.35
N LYS A 120 -3.68 13.57 -0.09
CA LYS A 120 -2.66 13.86 -1.12
C LYS A 120 -2.11 12.56 -1.73
N ALA A 121 -1.75 11.58 -0.90
CA ALA A 121 -1.28 10.28 -1.35
C ALA A 121 -2.35 9.58 -2.19
N PHE A 122 -3.62 9.62 -1.76
CA PHE A 122 -4.74 9.07 -2.50
C PHE A 122 -4.98 9.77 -3.84
N SER A 123 -4.91 11.10 -3.88
CA SER A 123 -5.03 11.87 -5.13
C SER A 123 -3.90 11.56 -6.10
N ALA A 124 -2.65 11.47 -5.62
CA ALA A 124 -1.51 11.09 -6.43
C ALA A 124 -1.66 9.67 -6.98
N ALA A 125 -2.14 8.74 -6.14
CA ALA A 125 -2.43 7.36 -6.53
C ALA A 125 -3.47 7.28 -7.65
N TRP A 126 -4.57 8.03 -7.54
CA TRP A 126 -5.57 8.13 -8.59
C TRP A 126 -5.03 8.75 -9.88
N GLY A 127 -4.12 9.71 -9.79
CA GLY A 127 -3.42 10.25 -10.95
C GLY A 127 -2.65 9.18 -11.72
N VAL A 128 -1.88 8.35 -11.01
CA VAL A 128 -1.11 7.24 -11.61
C VAL A 128 -2.04 6.18 -12.21
N LEU A 129 -3.12 5.82 -11.52
CA LEU A 129 -4.10 4.86 -12.04
C LEU A 129 -4.82 5.39 -13.29
N GLY A 130 -5.18 6.68 -13.28
CA GLY A 130 -5.78 7.37 -14.42
C GLY A 130 -4.86 7.39 -15.65
N GLN A 131 -3.57 7.68 -15.47
CA GLN A 131 -2.57 7.59 -16.55
C GLN A 131 -2.47 6.19 -17.16
N ASN A 132 -2.67 5.15 -16.34
CA ASN A 132 -2.72 3.75 -16.79
C ASN A 132 -4.11 3.33 -17.31
N GLY A 133 -5.04 4.28 -17.47
CA GLY A 133 -6.39 4.06 -18.00
C GLY A 133 -7.33 3.31 -17.06
N ILE A 134 -7.03 3.27 -15.77
CA ILE A 134 -7.81 2.59 -14.72
C ILE A 134 -8.75 3.62 -14.08
N ASN A 135 -10.03 3.56 -14.44
CA ASN A 135 -11.11 4.32 -13.79
C ASN A 135 -11.72 3.51 -12.62
N LYS A 136 -12.64 4.12 -11.87
CA LYS A 136 -13.33 3.48 -10.72
C LYS A 136 -14.02 2.16 -11.08
N GLU A 137 -14.59 2.07 -12.28
CA GLU A 137 -15.26 0.87 -12.78
C GLU A 137 -14.26 -0.25 -13.11
N LYS A 138 -13.17 0.07 -13.82
CA LYS A 138 -12.09 -0.89 -14.10
C LYS A 138 -11.40 -1.35 -12.83
N LEU A 139 -11.23 -0.47 -11.85
CA LEU A 139 -10.70 -0.81 -10.54
C LEU A 139 -11.57 -1.87 -9.85
N ALA A 140 -12.90 -1.66 -9.83
CA ALA A 140 -13.84 -2.65 -9.31
C ALA A 140 -13.81 -3.97 -10.09
N GLY A 141 -13.61 -3.91 -11.40
CA GLY A 141 -13.39 -5.08 -12.26
C GLY A 141 -12.12 -5.85 -11.90
N ILE A 142 -10.99 -5.17 -11.72
CA ILE A 142 -9.70 -5.77 -11.32
C ILE A 142 -9.83 -6.45 -9.95
N PHE A 143 -10.43 -5.78 -8.97
CA PHE A 143 -10.68 -6.37 -7.66
C PHE A 143 -11.64 -7.56 -7.74
N GLY A 144 -12.67 -7.49 -8.59
CA GLY A 144 -13.58 -8.61 -8.83
C GLY A 144 -12.90 -9.82 -9.46
N ASP A 145 -12.01 -9.60 -10.42
CA ASP A 145 -11.24 -10.65 -11.07
C ASP A 145 -10.26 -11.31 -10.08
N ILE A 146 -9.53 -10.52 -9.30
CA ILE A 146 -8.58 -11.04 -8.29
C ILE A 146 -9.30 -11.73 -7.14
N ALA A 147 -10.43 -11.20 -6.67
CA ALA A 147 -11.27 -11.85 -5.66
C ALA A 147 -11.68 -13.26 -6.10
N LYS A 148 -12.07 -13.43 -7.37
CA LYS A 148 -12.42 -14.75 -7.94
C LYS A 148 -11.21 -15.66 -8.12
N LEU A 149 -10.06 -15.10 -8.54
CA LEU A 149 -8.84 -15.88 -8.79
C LEU A 149 -8.21 -16.43 -7.52
N TYR A 150 -8.23 -15.66 -6.43
CA TYR A 150 -7.52 -16.00 -5.18
C TYR A 150 -8.44 -16.24 -3.98
N GLY A 151 -9.77 -16.14 -4.14
CA GLY A 151 -10.74 -16.35 -3.07
C GLY A 151 -10.68 -15.27 -1.97
N ILE A 152 -10.34 -14.03 -2.34
CA ILE A 152 -10.19 -12.91 -1.40
C ILE A 152 -11.51 -12.14 -1.30
N GLU A 153 -11.96 -11.88 -0.07
CA GLU A 153 -13.14 -11.05 0.18
C GLU A 153 -12.97 -9.62 -0.33
N LYS A 154 -14.06 -9.04 -0.86
CA LYS A 154 -14.01 -7.74 -1.53
C LYS A 154 -13.71 -6.60 -0.55
N GLU A 155 -14.12 -6.72 0.71
CA GLU A 155 -13.85 -5.73 1.75
C GLU A 155 -12.35 -5.55 1.99
N ARG A 156 -11.53 -6.59 1.76
CA ARG A 156 -10.08 -6.54 1.96
C ARG A 156 -9.39 -5.56 1.02
N PHE A 157 -9.98 -5.30 -0.16
CA PHE A 157 -9.44 -4.34 -1.11
C PHE A 157 -9.69 -2.89 -0.71
N ALA A 158 -10.60 -2.62 0.24
CA ALA A 158 -10.84 -1.26 0.74
C ALA A 158 -9.63 -0.69 1.51
N VAL A 159 -8.76 -1.56 2.01
CA VAL A 159 -7.52 -1.20 2.72
C VAL A 159 -6.36 -0.96 1.73
N VAL A 160 -6.50 -1.36 0.46
CA VAL A 160 -5.44 -1.20 -0.55
C VAL A 160 -5.40 0.24 -1.02
N LYS A 161 -4.45 1.00 -0.45
CA LYS A 161 -4.24 2.42 -0.77
C LYS A 161 -3.11 2.66 -1.78
N ASP A 162 -2.26 1.67 -2.01
CA ASP A 162 -1.11 1.79 -2.93
C ASP A 162 -1.55 1.53 -4.39
N PRO A 163 -1.38 2.52 -5.30
CA PRO A 163 -1.69 2.36 -6.73
C PRO A 163 -0.83 1.30 -7.42
N ARG A 164 0.39 1.02 -6.93
CA ARG A 164 1.28 -0.01 -7.49
C ARG A 164 0.72 -1.41 -7.28
N LEU A 165 0.13 -1.66 -6.11
CA LEU A 165 -0.54 -2.93 -5.82
C LEU A 165 -1.70 -3.17 -6.79
N VAL A 166 -2.48 -2.12 -7.09
CA VAL A 166 -3.56 -2.19 -8.07
C VAL A 166 -3.04 -2.53 -9.48
N LEU A 167 -1.92 -1.95 -9.90
CA LEU A 167 -1.28 -2.26 -11.18
C LEU A 167 -0.79 -3.73 -11.23
N ILE A 168 -0.15 -4.20 -10.17
CA ILE A 168 0.28 -5.61 -10.06
C ILE A 168 -0.92 -6.55 -10.12
N MET A 169 -2.02 -6.21 -9.45
CA MET A 169 -3.27 -6.97 -9.49
C MET A 169 -3.86 -7.04 -10.91
N ARG A 170 -3.82 -5.93 -11.65
CA ARG A 170 -4.22 -5.92 -13.05
C ARG A 170 -3.36 -6.87 -13.88
N ASP A 171 -2.05 -6.74 -13.78
CA ASP A 171 -1.10 -7.55 -14.55
C ASP A 171 -1.25 -9.03 -14.22
N ALA A 172 -1.44 -9.37 -12.95
CA ALA A 172 -1.72 -10.73 -12.50
C ALA A 172 -3.01 -11.30 -13.11
N ALA A 173 -4.09 -10.49 -13.13
CA ALA A 173 -5.36 -10.90 -13.73
C ALA A 173 -5.24 -11.10 -15.25
N GLU A 174 -4.55 -10.21 -15.96
CA GLU A 174 -4.30 -10.32 -17.39
C GLU A 174 -3.42 -11.53 -17.73
N LEU A 175 -2.35 -11.75 -16.97
CA LEU A 175 -1.46 -12.91 -17.12
C LEU A 175 -2.20 -14.23 -16.88
N HIS A 176 -3.08 -14.28 -15.88
CA HIS A 176 -3.91 -15.46 -15.64
C HIS A 176 -4.87 -15.71 -16.82
N LYS A 177 -5.53 -14.67 -17.35
CA LYS A 177 -6.40 -14.78 -18.53
C LYS A 177 -5.61 -15.30 -19.76
N LEU A 178 -4.38 -14.82 -19.96
CA LEU A 178 -3.51 -15.29 -21.04
C LEU A 178 -3.11 -16.76 -20.85
N ARG A 179 -2.78 -17.19 -19.63
CA ARG A 179 -2.48 -18.59 -19.30
C ARG A 179 -3.68 -19.50 -19.57
N GLU A 180 -4.89 -19.10 -19.17
CA GLU A 180 -6.11 -19.86 -19.44
C GLU A 180 -6.41 -19.95 -20.94
N LYS A 181 -6.27 -18.84 -21.68
CA LYS A 181 -6.39 -18.85 -23.16
C LYS A 181 -5.33 -19.76 -23.80
N ALA A 182 -4.09 -19.75 -23.31
CA ALA A 182 -3.02 -20.61 -23.81
C ALA A 182 -3.27 -22.11 -23.52
N LYS A 183 -3.93 -22.45 -22.40
CA LYS A 183 -4.41 -23.82 -22.14
C LYS A 183 -5.46 -24.24 -23.18
N GLY A 184 -6.35 -23.32 -23.58
CA GLY A 184 -7.33 -23.55 -24.66
C GLY A 184 -6.71 -23.69 -26.05
N VAL A 185 -5.67 -22.92 -26.37
CA VAL A 185 -4.97 -22.98 -27.68
C VAL A 185 -4.09 -24.23 -27.82
N ARG A 186 -3.79 -24.95 -26.73
CA ARG A 186 -3.16 -26.28 -26.78
C ARG A 186 -4.09 -27.40 -27.31
N GLN A 187 -5.30 -27.08 -27.78
CA GLN A 187 -6.29 -28.07 -28.16
C GLN A 187 -6.29 -28.43 -29.66
N LYS A 188 -5.94 -29.70 -29.90
CA LYS A 188 -6.36 -30.59 -31.00
C LYS A 188 -5.91 -30.23 -32.43
N VAL A 189 -4.67 -30.61 -32.75
CA VAL A 189 -4.44 -31.17 -34.10
C VAL A 189 -5.17 -32.51 -34.12
N PRO A 190 -6.14 -32.75 -35.04
CA PRO A 190 -6.78 -34.05 -35.17
C PRO A 190 -5.71 -35.13 -35.34
N GLN A 191 -5.82 -36.24 -34.63
CA GLN A 191 -4.84 -37.33 -34.69
C GLN A 191 -4.62 -37.79 -36.16
N GLY A 192 -5.66 -37.72 -36.99
CA GLY A 192 -5.60 -38.01 -38.42
C GLY A 192 -4.81 -37.01 -39.30
N GLU A 193 -4.59 -35.77 -38.84
CA GLU A 193 -3.78 -34.77 -39.55
C GLU A 193 -2.29 -34.88 -39.18
N ARG A 194 -1.99 -35.35 -37.97
CA ARG A 194 -0.62 -35.68 -37.53
C ARG A 194 -0.07 -36.91 -38.28
N VAL A 195 -0.91 -37.94 -38.44
CA VAL A 195 -0.54 -39.15 -39.18
C VAL A 195 -0.31 -38.84 -40.66
N SER A 196 -1.14 -38.01 -41.30
CA SER A 196 -0.92 -37.66 -42.72
C SER A 196 0.35 -36.84 -42.95
N LYS A 197 0.67 -35.87 -42.08
CA LYS A 197 1.92 -35.10 -42.20
C LYS A 197 3.17 -35.96 -42.01
N GLN A 198 3.12 -36.95 -41.10
CA GLN A 198 4.21 -37.91 -40.93
C GLN A 198 4.38 -38.83 -42.14
N VAL A 199 3.28 -39.36 -42.68
CA VAL A 199 3.29 -40.20 -43.89
C VAL A 199 3.83 -39.41 -45.08
N GLU A 200 3.40 -38.17 -45.26
CA GLU A 200 3.86 -37.28 -46.34
C GLU A 200 5.35 -36.90 -46.21
N GLN A 201 5.85 -36.71 -44.98
CA GLN A 201 7.28 -36.52 -44.74
C GLN A 201 8.11 -37.79 -45.01
N ARG A 202 7.57 -38.98 -44.74
CA ARG A 202 8.22 -40.26 -45.08
C ARG A 202 8.31 -40.47 -46.60
N PHE A 203 7.31 -40.03 -47.34
CA PHE A 203 7.36 -39.98 -48.81
C PHE A 203 8.43 -39.02 -49.31
N LYS A 204 8.53 -37.81 -48.75
CA LYS A 204 9.55 -36.82 -49.13
C LYS A 204 10.99 -37.25 -48.82
N THR A 205 11.18 -38.07 -47.78
CA THR A 205 12.51 -38.53 -47.34
C THR A 205 12.91 -39.90 -47.90
N GLY A 206 12.08 -40.50 -48.76
CA GLY A 206 12.37 -41.79 -49.40
C GLY A 206 12.32 -43.00 -48.46
N ARG A 207 11.76 -42.84 -47.25
CA ARG A 207 11.65 -43.90 -46.22
C ARG A 207 10.24 -44.50 -46.14
N ALA A 208 9.37 -44.21 -47.10
CA ALA A 208 8.01 -44.71 -47.14
C ALA A 208 7.97 -46.22 -47.41
N ARG A 209 7.09 -46.93 -46.71
CA ARG A 209 6.86 -48.38 -46.91
C ARG A 209 5.60 -48.61 -47.76
N THR A 210 5.45 -49.82 -48.30
CA THR A 210 4.26 -50.22 -49.07
C THR A 210 2.95 -50.09 -48.28
N SER A 211 3.00 -50.22 -46.95
CA SER A 211 1.89 -49.95 -46.02
C SER A 211 1.49 -48.47 -45.94
N ASP A 212 2.46 -47.57 -46.14
CA ASP A 212 2.21 -46.12 -46.14
C ASP A 212 1.55 -45.67 -47.46
N LEU A 213 1.87 -46.33 -48.58
CA LEU A 213 1.21 -46.14 -49.89
C LEU A 213 -0.26 -46.52 -49.87
N THR A 214 -0.59 -47.68 -49.30
CA THR A 214 -1.98 -48.13 -49.16
C THR A 214 -2.79 -47.17 -48.31
N SER A 215 -2.22 -46.73 -47.19
CA SER A 215 -2.83 -45.74 -46.31
C SER A 215 -3.04 -44.39 -46.99
N PHE A 216 -2.13 -43.98 -47.87
CA PHE A 216 -2.24 -42.74 -48.65
C PHE A 216 -3.32 -42.82 -49.75
N LEU A 217 -3.35 -43.92 -50.50
CA LEU A 217 -4.32 -44.15 -51.59
C LEU A 217 -5.75 -44.33 -51.07
N MET A 218 -5.93 -45.02 -49.94
CA MET A 218 -7.25 -45.14 -49.29
C MET A 218 -7.80 -43.78 -48.84
N LYS A 219 -6.93 -42.82 -48.52
CA LYS A 219 -7.33 -41.47 -48.10
C LYS A 219 -7.53 -40.51 -49.28
N ASN A 220 -6.87 -40.75 -50.42
CA ASN A 220 -6.99 -39.96 -51.65
C ASN A 220 -7.40 -40.85 -52.84
N PRO A 221 -8.67 -41.29 -52.93
CA PRO A 221 -9.14 -42.23 -53.96
C PRO A 221 -9.31 -41.61 -55.37
N LYS A 222 -8.78 -40.42 -55.61
CA LYS A 222 -8.89 -39.69 -56.89
C LYS A 222 -7.53 -39.15 -57.35
N LEU A 223 -6.57 -40.05 -57.50
CA LEU A 223 -5.37 -39.86 -58.30
C LEU A 223 -5.43 -40.81 -59.49
#